data_AF-A0AAE4YCT7-F1
#
_entry.id   AF-A0AAE4YCT7-F1
#
_cell.length_a   1.000
_cell.length_b   1.000
_cell.length_c   1.000
_cell.angle_alpha   90.00
_cell.angle_beta   90.00
_cell.angle_gamma   90.00
#
_symmetry.space_group_name_H-M   'P 1'
#
loop_
_entity.id
_entity.type
_entity.pdbx_description
1 polymer ?
#
loop_
_entity_poly.entity_id
_entity_poly.type
_entity_poly.pdbx_seq_one_letter_code
_entity_poly.pdbx_strand_id
1 'polypeptide(L)'
;MTRLIAHALGFGFANWDNGECRPGHAAIAEDCGTSIRTVERSMAELERGGWVVRIGREAPGLSALIRFSFPERPPEMAAERPPEMAAERPPEMAGDEDQRPPNLSSTPAKSGGTYKEEPKLNHKTRLPLHATRVTVPGGARPTPLQALVGINSEARADWDEWLRSHGFPTLDKIGQHIPHAGAVYFDMPWRYPPRADDEASTRTAGRFAEWLRIRA
;
A
#
# COMPACT_ATOMS: atom_id res chain seq x y z
N MET A 1 19.79 -15.72 2.52
CA MET A 1 19.24 -14.34 2.52
C MET A 1 17.72 -14.32 2.51
N THR A 2 17.09 -15.20 1.75
CA THR A 2 15.63 -15.34 1.59
C THR A 2 14.84 -15.40 2.90
N ARG A 3 15.35 -16.11 3.92
CA ARG A 3 14.74 -16.16 5.27
C ARG A 3 14.72 -14.81 6.00
N LEU A 4 15.80 -14.03 5.89
CA LEU A 4 15.89 -12.71 6.53
C LEU A 4 14.90 -11.73 5.88
N ILE A 5 14.78 -11.77 4.55
CA ILE A 5 13.80 -10.97 3.81
C ILE A 5 12.38 -11.40 4.17
N ALA A 6 12.09 -12.69 4.30
CA ALA A 6 10.78 -13.17 4.74
C ALA A 6 10.41 -12.63 6.14
N HIS A 7 11.37 -12.59 7.06
CA HIS A 7 11.18 -12.02 8.39
C HIS A 7 10.90 -10.52 8.34
N ALA A 8 11.70 -9.76 7.57
CA ALA A 8 11.49 -8.34 7.37
C ALA A 8 10.10 -8.04 6.77
N LEU A 9 9.68 -8.83 5.77
CA LEU A 9 8.34 -8.70 5.17
C LEU A 9 7.23 -8.96 6.19
N GLY A 10 7.34 -10.01 7.01
CA GLY A 10 6.29 -10.40 7.97
C GLY A 10 6.16 -9.46 9.17
N PHE A 11 7.27 -8.95 9.69
CA PHE A 11 7.26 -8.11 10.90
C PHE A 11 7.33 -6.61 10.62
N GLY A 12 8.01 -6.20 9.55
CA GLY A 12 8.27 -4.79 9.24
C GLY A 12 7.29 -4.17 8.25
N PHE A 13 6.76 -4.96 7.31
CA PHE A 13 5.99 -4.43 6.17
C PHE A 13 4.57 -4.99 6.01
N ALA A 14 4.24 -6.07 6.71
CA ALA A 14 2.91 -6.64 6.69
C ALA A 14 1.94 -5.77 7.50
N ASN A 15 0.82 -5.41 6.89
CA ASN A 15 -0.27 -4.82 7.64
C ASN A 15 -1.00 -5.91 8.45
N TRP A 16 -1.08 -5.71 9.76
CA TRP A 16 -1.64 -6.65 10.73
C TRP A 16 -3.14 -6.92 10.52
N ASP A 17 -3.88 -5.96 9.95
CA ASP A 17 -5.33 -6.10 9.74
C ASP A 17 -5.71 -6.95 8.52
N ASN A 18 -4.90 -6.90 7.45
CA ASN A 18 -5.27 -7.49 6.16
C ASN A 18 -4.20 -8.39 5.54
N GLY A 19 -3.03 -8.53 6.17
CA GLY A 19 -1.91 -9.32 5.67
C GLY A 19 -1.31 -8.82 4.36
N GLU A 20 -1.64 -7.60 3.94
CA GLU A 20 -1.12 -7.00 2.72
C GLU A 20 0.23 -6.34 2.97
N CYS A 21 1.17 -6.55 2.05
CA CYS A 21 2.51 -6.01 2.10
C CYS A 21 2.76 -5.21 0.81
N ARG A 22 3.14 -3.92 0.91
CA ARG A 22 3.46 -3.05 -0.25
C ARG A 22 4.86 -2.43 -0.23
N PRO A 23 5.92 -3.15 0.16
CA PRO A 23 7.26 -2.59 0.19
C PRO A 23 7.82 -2.44 -1.23
N GLY A 24 8.54 -1.35 -1.48
CA GLY A 24 9.43 -1.27 -2.63
C GLY A 24 10.72 -2.07 -2.35
N HIS A 25 11.34 -2.66 -3.38
CA HIS A 25 12.58 -3.44 -3.20
C HIS A 25 13.71 -2.61 -2.58
N ALA A 26 13.76 -1.31 -2.84
CA ALA A 26 14.72 -0.39 -2.22
C ALA A 26 14.54 -0.30 -0.70
N ALA A 27 13.30 -0.25 -0.19
CA ALA A 27 13.02 -0.19 1.24
C ALA A 27 13.40 -1.50 1.95
N ILE A 28 13.14 -2.65 1.30
CA ILE A 28 13.56 -3.96 1.83
C ILE A 28 15.09 -4.06 1.84
N ALA A 29 15.74 -3.59 0.77
CA ALA A 29 17.20 -3.62 0.66
C ALA A 29 17.86 -2.79 1.77
N GLU A 30 17.32 -1.61 2.05
CA GLU A 30 17.76 -0.74 3.14
C GLU A 30 17.57 -1.39 4.52
N ASP A 31 16.37 -1.89 4.82
CA ASP A 31 16.04 -2.54 6.10
C ASP A 31 16.88 -3.81 6.36
N CYS A 32 17.08 -4.62 5.32
CA CYS A 32 17.88 -5.84 5.41
C CYS A 32 19.39 -5.61 5.25
N GLY A 33 19.86 -4.38 5.02
CA GLY A 33 21.27 -4.08 4.77
C GLY A 33 21.86 -4.84 3.57
N THR A 34 21.08 -5.03 2.50
CA THR A 34 21.46 -5.84 1.33
C THR A 34 21.29 -5.06 0.02
N SER A 35 21.70 -5.65 -1.11
CA SER A 35 21.50 -5.03 -2.43
C SER A 35 20.10 -5.33 -2.98
N ILE A 36 19.56 -4.40 -3.77
CA ILE A 36 18.26 -4.56 -4.45
C ILE A 36 18.23 -5.86 -5.28
N ARG A 37 19.31 -6.18 -5.98
CA ARG A 37 19.44 -7.41 -6.78
C ARG A 37 19.31 -8.69 -5.93
N THR A 38 19.80 -8.65 -4.70
CA THR A 38 19.64 -9.76 -3.74
C THR A 38 18.19 -9.87 -3.25
N VAL A 39 17.51 -8.73 -3.06
CA VAL A 39 16.08 -8.69 -2.74
C VAL A 39 15.26 -9.28 -3.88
N GLU A 40 15.48 -8.85 -5.12
CA GLU A 40 14.78 -9.37 -6.31
C GLU A 40 14.92 -10.89 -6.44
N ARG A 41 16.16 -11.40 -6.29
CA ARG A 41 16.43 -12.85 -6.33
C ARG A 41 15.69 -13.60 -5.22
N SER A 42 15.72 -13.07 -4.00
CA SER A 42 15.07 -13.69 -2.84
C SER A 42 13.55 -13.64 -2.95
N MET A 43 12.99 -12.55 -3.47
CA MET A 43 11.56 -12.43 -3.77
C MET A 43 11.11 -13.47 -4.81
N ALA A 44 11.91 -13.69 -5.86
CA ALA A 44 11.64 -14.72 -6.85
C ALA A 44 11.72 -16.15 -6.27
N GLU A 45 12.58 -16.40 -5.29
CA GLU A 45 12.62 -17.66 -4.55
C GLU A 45 11.40 -17.86 -3.65
N LEU A 46 10.95 -16.82 -2.94
CA LEU A 46 9.74 -16.88 -2.12
C LEU A 46 8.49 -17.12 -2.96
N GLU A 47 8.42 -16.49 -4.13
CA GLU A 47 7.33 -16.67 -5.09
C GLU A 47 7.32 -18.08 -5.68
N ARG A 48 8.50 -18.58 -6.09
CA ARG A 48 8.64 -19.97 -6.56
C ARG A 48 8.29 -21.00 -5.49
N GLY A 49 8.61 -20.71 -4.23
CA GLY A 49 8.27 -21.54 -3.09
C GLY A 49 6.80 -21.43 -2.65
N GLY A 50 5.99 -20.59 -3.30
CA GLY A 50 4.57 -20.41 -2.98
C GLY A 50 4.32 -19.71 -1.63
N TRP A 51 5.35 -19.11 -1.04
CA TRP A 51 5.26 -18.37 0.24
C TRP A 51 4.67 -16.97 0.06
N VAL A 52 4.83 -16.43 -1.15
CA VAL A 52 4.40 -15.08 -1.51
C VAL A 52 3.75 -15.13 -2.88
N VAL A 53 2.64 -14.41 -3.04
CA VAL A 53 1.99 -14.18 -4.33
C VAL A 53 2.01 -12.68 -4.60
N ARG A 54 2.54 -12.29 -5.77
CA ARG A 54 2.45 -10.91 -6.27
C ARG A 54 1.11 -10.71 -6.94
N ILE A 55 0.32 -9.76 -6.44
CA ILE A 55 -1.00 -9.40 -6.95
C ILE A 55 -0.90 -8.00 -7.56
N GLY A 56 -1.12 -7.91 -8.88
CA GLY A 56 -1.08 -6.64 -9.62
C GLY A 56 0.01 -6.60 -10.68
N ARG A 57 -0.12 -5.66 -11.62
CA ARG A 57 0.87 -5.44 -12.68
C ARG A 57 2.00 -4.57 -12.15
N GLU A 58 3.25 -4.94 -12.43
CA GLU A 58 4.41 -4.03 -12.39
C GLU A 58 4.21 -2.97 -13.47
N ALA A 59 3.38 -1.97 -13.18
CA ALA A 59 3.35 -0.74 -13.96
C ALA A 59 4.41 0.21 -13.39
N PRO A 60 5.11 0.99 -14.24
CA PRO A 60 6.06 1.99 -13.77
C PRO A 60 5.40 2.90 -12.73
N GLY A 61 5.91 2.86 -11.49
CA GLY A 61 5.41 3.68 -10.37
C GLY A 61 4.36 3.02 -9.47
N LEU A 62 3.97 1.76 -9.68
CA LEU A 62 3.10 1.00 -8.77
C LEU A 62 3.87 -0.15 -8.10
N SER A 63 3.93 -0.16 -6.77
CA SER A 63 4.49 -1.29 -6.03
C SER A 63 3.54 -2.49 -6.11
N ALA A 64 4.08 -3.65 -6.49
CA ALA A 64 3.33 -4.89 -6.49
C ALA A 64 2.80 -5.18 -5.09
N LEU A 65 1.51 -5.54 -4.99
CA LEU A 65 0.92 -6.01 -3.75
C LEU A 65 1.47 -7.42 -3.49
N ILE A 66 2.05 -7.63 -2.32
CA ILE A 66 2.57 -8.92 -1.88
C ILE A 66 1.54 -9.47 -0.89
N ARG A 67 1.02 -10.66 -1.17
CA ARG A 67 0.18 -11.42 -0.25
C ARG A 67 0.93 -12.68 0.19
N PHE A 68 0.95 -12.92 1.51
CA PHE A 68 1.50 -14.16 2.04
C PHE A 68 0.58 -15.33 1.71
N SER A 69 1.18 -16.44 1.31
CA SER A 69 0.52 -17.70 1.07
C SER A 69 1.21 -18.75 1.93
N PHE A 70 0.42 -19.53 2.65
CA PHE A 70 0.91 -20.62 3.48
C PHE A 70 0.46 -21.91 2.80
N PRO A 71 1.27 -22.52 1.93
CA PRO A 71 0.87 -23.75 1.28
C PRO A 71 0.68 -24.83 2.35
N GLU A 72 -0.49 -25.49 2.38
CA GLU A 72 -0.84 -26.55 3.36
C GLU A 72 0.16 -27.72 3.35
N ARG A 73 0.93 -27.83 2.27
CA ARG A 73 2.08 -28.71 2.14
C ARG A 73 3.22 -27.86 1.60
N PRO A 74 4.38 -27.74 2.27
CA PRO A 74 5.53 -27.10 1.65
C PRO A 74 5.76 -27.79 0.31
N PRO A 75 5.93 -27.06 -0.80
CA PRO A 75 6.34 -27.70 -2.04
C PRO A 75 7.59 -28.49 -1.68
N GLU A 76 7.51 -29.80 -1.88
CA GLU A 76 8.64 -30.70 -1.77
C GLU A 76 9.73 -30.03 -2.61
N MET A 77 10.68 -29.39 -1.92
CA MET A 77 11.80 -28.77 -2.57
C MET A 77 12.44 -29.95 -3.28
N ALA A 78 12.21 -30.05 -4.59
CA ALA A 78 12.98 -30.88 -5.45
C ALA A 78 14.41 -30.41 -5.18
N ALA A 79 15.10 -31.19 -4.34
CA ALA A 79 16.52 -31.18 -4.27
C ALA A 79 16.91 -31.58 -5.69
N GLU A 80 17.09 -30.57 -6.56
CA GLU A 80 17.91 -30.72 -7.73
C GLU A 80 19.22 -31.25 -7.19
N ARG A 81 19.37 -32.58 -7.33
CA ARG A 81 20.66 -33.25 -7.20
C ARG A 81 21.62 -32.39 -8.03
N PRO A 82 22.73 -31.90 -7.45
CA PRO A 82 23.80 -31.44 -8.30
C PRO A 82 24.12 -32.59 -9.28
N PRO A 83 24.33 -32.30 -10.57
CA PRO A 83 24.74 -33.34 -11.49
C PRO A 83 25.98 -34.02 -10.89
N GLU A 84 25.84 -35.33 -10.77
CA GLU A 84 26.85 -36.27 -10.32
C GLU A 84 28.16 -35.93 -11.03
N MET A 85 29.15 -35.51 -10.23
CA MET A 85 30.50 -35.25 -10.71
C MET A 85 31.00 -36.52 -11.38
N ALA A 86 31.15 -36.48 -12.70
CA ALA A 86 31.97 -37.44 -13.41
C ALA A 86 33.41 -37.28 -12.90
N ALA A 87 33.80 -38.17 -12.00
CA ALA A 87 35.18 -38.36 -11.62
C ALA A 87 35.91 -39.05 -12.79
N GLU A 88 36.48 -38.25 -13.69
CA GLU A 88 37.56 -38.73 -14.54
C GLU A 88 38.91 -38.20 -14.03
N ARG A 89 39.78 -39.15 -13.72
CA ARG A 89 41.16 -38.99 -13.30
C ARG A 89 42.01 -38.28 -14.37
N PRO A 90 43.13 -37.65 -13.96
CA PRO A 90 43.92 -36.76 -14.82
C PRO A 90 44.87 -37.54 -15.74
N PRO A 91 45.38 -36.87 -16.79
CA PRO A 91 46.76 -37.05 -17.20
C PRO A 91 47.59 -35.80 -16.89
N GLU A 92 48.67 -36.09 -16.17
CA GLU A 92 49.89 -35.33 -16.00
C GLU A 92 50.53 -35.03 -17.37
N MET A 93 51.02 -33.79 -17.57
CA MET A 93 52.36 -33.45 -18.13
C MET A 93 52.40 -32.04 -18.76
N ALA A 94 53.26 -31.21 -18.13
CA ALA A 94 54.36 -30.42 -18.69
C ALA A 94 54.15 -29.35 -19.79
N GLY A 95 54.77 -28.18 -19.55
CA GLY A 95 54.96 -27.03 -20.45
C GLY A 95 54.65 -25.71 -19.73
N ASP A 96 55.49 -25.21 -18.82
CA ASP A 96 56.71 -24.42 -19.04
C ASP A 96 56.49 -23.03 -19.68
N GLU A 97 56.97 -21.99 -18.96
CA GLU A 97 57.41 -20.66 -19.42
C GLU A 97 56.36 -19.73 -20.10
N ASP A 98 56.19 -18.43 -19.79
CA ASP A 98 57.02 -17.43 -19.12
C ASP A 98 56.21 -16.09 -18.97
N GLN A 99 56.73 -15.15 -18.17
CA GLN A 99 56.48 -13.68 -18.13
C GLN A 99 55.45 -13.03 -17.18
N ARG A 100 55.93 -12.82 -15.94
CA ARG A 100 56.16 -11.53 -15.20
C ARG A 100 55.00 -10.55 -14.82
N PRO A 101 54.99 -9.98 -13.57
CA PRO A 101 53.92 -9.14 -12.98
C PRO A 101 54.37 -7.66 -12.80
N PRO A 102 53.84 -6.82 -11.86
CA PRO A 102 52.49 -6.59 -11.33
C PRO A 102 52.05 -5.12 -11.56
N ASN A 103 50.78 -4.76 -11.31
CA ASN A 103 50.48 -3.34 -11.02
C ASN A 103 49.51 -3.13 -9.86
N LEU A 104 50.11 -2.58 -8.81
CA LEU A 104 49.61 -1.84 -7.66
C LEU A 104 48.24 -1.16 -7.85
N SER A 105 47.34 -1.32 -6.88
CA SER A 105 46.94 -0.19 -6.04
C SER A 105 45.98 -0.63 -4.93
N SER A 106 46.49 -0.49 -3.71
CA SER A 106 45.75 -0.63 -2.47
C SER A 106 44.96 0.65 -2.16
N THR A 107 43.69 0.48 -1.77
CA THR A 107 42.89 1.34 -0.85
C THR A 107 42.58 2.80 -1.26
N PRO A 108 41.50 3.45 -0.73
CA PRO A 108 40.87 3.20 0.56
C PRO A 108 39.33 3.10 0.60
N ALA A 109 38.88 2.48 1.69
CA ALA A 109 37.55 2.61 2.24
C ALA A 109 37.15 4.09 2.34
N LYS A 110 36.02 4.47 1.73
CA LYS A 110 35.38 5.75 1.97
C LYS A 110 34.43 5.63 3.15
N SER A 111 34.85 6.34 4.19
CA SER A 111 34.11 6.80 5.35
C SER A 111 32.83 7.57 4.99
N GLY A 112 31.89 7.59 5.94
CA GLY A 112 31.07 8.77 6.22
C GLY A 112 29.69 8.83 5.58
N GLY A 113 28.76 7.99 6.03
CA GLY A 113 27.34 8.30 6.00
C GLY A 113 26.90 8.73 7.39
N THR A 114 26.81 10.04 7.61
CA THR A 114 26.27 10.65 8.83
C THR A 114 24.86 10.13 9.13
N TYR A 115 24.69 9.58 10.33
CA TYR A 115 23.38 9.26 10.91
C TYR A 115 22.51 10.52 10.86
N LYS A 116 21.42 10.49 10.10
CA LYS A 116 20.39 11.54 10.20
C LYS A 116 19.49 11.15 11.35
N GLU A 117 19.59 11.89 12.47
CA GLU A 117 18.82 11.68 13.70
C GLU A 117 17.30 11.90 13.55
N GLU A 118 16.79 12.24 12.37
CA GLU A 118 15.37 12.48 12.18
C GLU A 118 14.84 11.80 10.91
N PRO A 119 13.90 10.84 11.03
CA PRO A 119 13.22 10.29 9.87
C PRO A 119 12.41 11.42 9.20
N LYS A 120 12.85 11.82 7.99
CA LYS A 120 12.04 12.68 7.12
C LYS A 120 10.86 11.86 6.61
N LEU A 121 9.74 11.93 7.33
CA LEU A 121 8.42 11.47 6.91
C LEU A 121 7.97 12.26 5.67
N ASN A 122 8.49 11.90 4.49
CA ASN A 122 8.09 12.46 3.20
C ASN A 122 7.10 11.54 2.46
N HIS A 123 6.28 10.78 3.18
CA HIS A 123 5.10 10.17 2.58
C HIS A 123 4.01 11.23 2.51
N LYS A 124 4.08 12.10 1.49
CA LYS A 124 2.88 12.77 0.99
C LYS A 124 1.95 11.67 0.50
N THR A 125 0.99 11.31 1.35
CA THR A 125 -0.09 10.38 1.10
C THR A 125 -0.86 10.82 -0.14
N ARG A 126 -0.41 10.42 -1.34
CA ARG A 126 -1.24 10.46 -2.53
C ARG A 126 -2.22 9.30 -2.40
N LEU A 127 -3.41 9.62 -1.87
CA LEU A 127 -4.55 8.71 -1.82
C LEU A 127 -4.79 8.13 -3.23
N PRO A 128 -4.96 6.81 -3.37
CA PRO A 128 -5.27 6.19 -4.66
C PRO A 128 -6.65 6.65 -5.13
N LEU A 129 -6.71 7.24 -6.33
CA LEU A 129 -7.89 7.87 -6.92
C LEU A 129 -9.01 6.91 -7.34
N HIS A 130 -8.83 5.58 -7.28
CA HIS A 130 -9.82 4.65 -7.82
C HIS A 130 -9.88 3.35 -7.01
N ALA A 131 -10.67 3.35 -5.93
CA ALA A 131 -11.18 2.11 -5.35
C ALA A 131 -12.55 2.37 -4.69
N THR A 132 -13.61 2.03 -5.42
CA THR A 132 -14.97 1.87 -4.89
C THR A 132 -15.00 0.75 -3.86
N ARG A 133 -14.85 1.08 -2.58
CA ARG A 133 -15.28 0.20 -1.49
C ARG A 133 -16.28 0.96 -0.63
N VAL A 134 -17.56 0.58 -0.74
CA VAL A 134 -18.59 0.98 0.22
C VAL A 134 -18.54 -0.04 1.34
N THR A 135 -18.16 0.41 2.53
CA THR A 135 -18.42 -0.33 3.77
C THR A 135 -18.89 0.70 4.77
N VAL A 136 -20.16 0.67 5.14
CA VAL A 136 -20.70 1.42 6.28
C VAL A 136 -21.52 0.41 7.08
N PRO A 137 -21.05 0.07 8.29
CA PRO A 137 -21.69 0.64 9.49
C PRO A 137 -20.67 1.29 10.44
N GLY A 138 -20.90 2.55 10.83
CA GLY A 138 -20.10 3.29 11.84
C GLY A 138 -18.73 3.82 11.38
N GLY A 139 -18.33 3.57 10.13
CA GLY A 139 -17.02 3.95 9.58
C GLY A 139 -16.80 5.45 9.33
N ALA A 140 -15.60 5.76 8.82
CA ALA A 140 -15.17 7.12 8.48
C ALA A 140 -16.12 7.82 7.50
N ARG A 141 -16.16 9.15 7.57
CA ARG A 141 -16.98 10.01 6.69
C ARG A 141 -16.71 9.67 5.22
N PRO A 142 -17.75 9.44 4.38
CA PRO A 142 -17.57 9.03 2.97
C PRO A 142 -16.80 10.02 2.09
N THR A 143 -16.73 11.28 2.49
CA THR A 143 -16.05 12.36 1.76
C THR A 143 -15.32 13.28 2.73
N PRO A 144 -14.11 13.75 2.41
CA PRO A 144 -13.39 14.71 3.25
C PRO A 144 -13.97 16.14 3.17
N LEU A 145 -14.86 16.39 2.21
CA LEU A 145 -15.46 17.72 2.03
C LEU A 145 -16.47 18.02 3.13
N GLN A 146 -16.37 19.21 3.70
CA GLN A 146 -17.25 19.72 4.74
C GLN A 146 -17.75 21.12 4.38
N ALA A 147 -19.06 21.28 4.38
CA ALA A 147 -19.78 22.52 4.22
C ALA A 147 -20.80 22.66 5.35
N LEU A 148 -20.92 23.85 5.92
CA LEU A 148 -21.86 24.16 6.98
C LEU A 148 -23.15 24.73 6.36
N VAL A 149 -24.26 24.04 6.54
CA VAL A 149 -25.58 24.46 6.05
C VAL A 149 -26.40 24.98 7.22
N GLY A 150 -26.86 26.23 7.16
CA GLY A 150 -27.60 26.85 8.26
C GLY A 150 -29.01 26.27 8.41
N ILE A 151 -29.49 26.14 9.65
CA ILE A 151 -30.83 25.60 9.96
C ILE A 151 -31.95 26.36 9.24
N ASN A 152 -31.84 27.68 9.06
CA ASN A 152 -32.88 28.48 8.40
C ASN A 152 -32.49 28.93 6.98
N SER A 153 -31.63 28.16 6.30
CA SER A 153 -31.13 28.52 4.97
C SER A 153 -31.92 27.85 3.84
N GLU A 154 -31.99 28.49 2.67
CA GLU A 154 -32.54 27.87 1.45
C GLU A 154 -31.82 26.58 1.08
N ALA A 155 -30.51 26.54 1.29
CA ALA A 155 -29.68 25.35 1.11
C ALA A 155 -30.18 24.13 1.91
N ARG A 156 -30.74 24.34 3.12
CA ARG A 156 -31.37 23.26 3.89
C ARG A 156 -32.61 22.74 3.17
N ALA A 157 -33.48 23.65 2.70
CA ALA A 157 -34.70 23.26 2.02
C ALA A 157 -34.40 22.46 0.73
N ASP A 158 -33.38 22.87 -0.03
CA ASP A 158 -32.92 22.15 -1.22
C ASP A 158 -32.42 20.74 -0.85
N TRP A 159 -31.65 20.61 0.23
CA TRP A 159 -31.19 19.31 0.72
C TRP A 159 -32.35 18.44 1.21
N ASP A 160 -33.32 18.98 1.93
CA ASP A 160 -34.50 18.23 2.40
C ASP A 160 -35.35 17.72 1.23
N GLU A 161 -35.49 18.50 0.16
CA GLU A 161 -36.16 18.09 -1.08
C GLU A 161 -35.38 16.99 -1.80
N TRP A 162 -34.06 17.17 -1.92
CA TRP A 162 -33.18 16.16 -2.52
C TRP A 162 -33.21 14.84 -1.74
N LEU A 163 -33.14 14.89 -0.41
CA LEU A 163 -33.21 13.70 0.45
C LEU A 163 -34.56 12.99 0.28
N ARG A 164 -35.66 13.73 0.27
CA ARG A 164 -37.01 13.18 0.11
C ARG A 164 -37.20 12.49 -1.24
N SER A 165 -36.75 13.13 -2.33
CA SER A 165 -36.81 12.55 -3.68
C SER A 165 -35.98 11.28 -3.83
N HIS A 166 -34.96 11.09 -3.00
CA HIS A 166 -34.10 9.89 -2.98
C HIS A 166 -34.48 8.88 -1.86
N GLY A 167 -35.60 9.10 -1.17
CA GLY A 167 -36.12 8.17 -0.15
C GLY A 167 -35.42 8.25 1.21
N PHE A 168 -34.67 9.31 1.49
CA PHE A 168 -34.05 9.56 2.78
C PHE A 168 -34.91 10.46 3.69
N PRO A 169 -34.77 10.33 5.04
CA PRO A 169 -35.37 11.28 5.96
C PRO A 169 -34.78 12.70 5.81
N THR A 170 -35.50 13.71 6.30
CA THR A 170 -35.03 15.11 6.31
C THR A 170 -33.85 15.31 7.26
N LEU A 171 -33.13 16.42 7.09
CA LEU A 171 -31.98 16.80 7.91
C LEU A 171 -32.31 16.95 9.40
N ASP A 172 -33.54 17.28 9.78
CA ASP A 172 -33.93 17.29 11.19
C ASP A 172 -33.85 15.91 11.86
N LYS A 173 -34.03 14.83 11.07
CA LYS A 173 -34.05 13.46 11.56
C LYS A 173 -32.69 12.79 11.53
N ILE A 174 -31.89 13.06 10.49
CA ILE A 174 -30.59 12.38 10.28
C ILE A 174 -29.38 13.32 10.30
N GLY A 175 -29.59 14.64 10.32
CA GLY A 175 -28.52 15.62 10.20
C GLY A 175 -27.68 15.73 11.47
N GLN A 176 -26.37 15.84 11.28
CA GLN A 176 -25.44 16.10 12.37
C GLN A 176 -25.31 17.60 12.61
N HIS A 177 -25.63 18.04 13.83
CA HIS A 177 -25.53 19.44 14.24
C HIS A 177 -24.10 19.80 14.65
N ILE A 178 -23.59 20.91 14.13
CA ILE A 178 -22.28 21.48 14.46
C ILE A 178 -22.47 22.92 14.96
N PRO A 179 -22.06 23.25 16.19
CA PRO A 179 -22.00 24.63 16.65
C PRO A 179 -20.81 25.36 15.98
N HIS A 180 -21.07 26.50 15.35
CA HIS A 180 -20.04 27.34 14.74
C HIS A 180 -20.43 28.82 14.85
N ALA A 181 -19.50 29.68 15.27
CA ALA A 181 -19.72 31.14 15.35
C ALA A 181 -21.04 31.58 16.06
N GLY A 182 -21.45 30.87 17.11
CA GLY A 182 -22.66 31.19 17.88
C GLY A 182 -23.99 30.74 17.24
N ALA A 183 -23.95 30.01 16.12
CA ALA A 183 -25.11 29.40 15.49
C ALA A 183 -24.90 27.89 15.31
N VAL A 184 -25.98 27.15 15.00
CA VAL A 184 -25.94 25.72 14.74
C VAL A 184 -26.15 25.46 13.25
N TYR A 185 -25.34 24.58 12.69
CA TYR A 185 -25.33 24.21 11.28
C TYR A 185 -25.42 22.70 11.12
N PHE A 186 -25.86 22.24 9.95
CA PHE A 186 -25.74 20.86 9.52
C PHE A 186 -24.39 20.62 8.82
N ASP A 187 -23.76 19.50 9.15
CA ASP A 187 -22.58 19.01 8.44
C ASP A 187 -22.97 18.37 7.11
N MET A 188 -22.61 19.00 6.00
CA MET A 188 -22.93 18.54 4.65
C MET A 188 -21.67 18.40 3.79
N PRO A 189 -21.67 17.56 2.75
CA PRO A 189 -20.52 17.44 1.85
C PRO A 189 -20.35 18.69 0.96
N TRP A 190 -21.45 19.36 0.62
CA TRP A 190 -21.51 20.58 -0.16
C TRP A 190 -22.61 21.50 0.38
N ARG A 191 -22.53 22.79 0.02
CA ARG A 191 -23.53 23.78 0.44
C ARG A 191 -24.91 23.48 -0.13
N TYR A 192 -25.00 23.04 -1.38
CA TYR A 192 -26.24 22.67 -2.07
C TYR A 192 -26.19 21.20 -2.49
N PRO A 193 -27.35 20.54 -2.65
CA PRO A 193 -27.38 19.18 -3.18
C PRO A 193 -26.83 19.12 -4.60
N PRO A 194 -26.33 17.95 -5.03
CA PRO A 194 -25.87 17.77 -6.40
C PRO A 194 -27.04 17.92 -7.38
N ARG A 195 -26.73 18.45 -8.56
CA ARG A 195 -27.68 18.51 -9.67
C ARG A 195 -27.91 17.10 -10.25
N ALA A 196 -29.07 16.90 -10.87
CA ALA A 196 -29.47 15.60 -11.41
C ALA A 196 -28.58 15.10 -12.58
N ASP A 197 -27.82 15.99 -13.23
CA ASP A 197 -26.88 15.67 -14.31
C ASP A 197 -25.52 15.18 -13.80
N ASP A 198 -25.20 15.36 -12.52
CA ASP A 198 -23.93 14.90 -11.93
C ASP A 198 -24.13 13.59 -11.15
N GLU A 199 -24.00 12.48 -11.87
CA GLU A 199 -24.11 11.13 -11.29
C GLU A 199 -23.08 10.85 -10.18
N ALA A 200 -21.86 11.38 -10.30
CA ALA A 200 -20.78 11.12 -9.36
C ALA A 200 -21.06 11.80 -8.01
N SER A 201 -21.47 13.06 -8.06
CA SER A 201 -21.86 13.81 -6.86
C SER A 201 -23.15 13.27 -6.25
N THR A 202 -24.13 12.88 -7.07
CA THR A 202 -25.37 12.22 -6.63
C THR A 202 -25.09 10.91 -5.87
N ARG A 203 -24.22 10.05 -6.42
CA ARG A 203 -23.81 8.81 -5.76
C ARG A 203 -23.09 9.06 -4.43
N THR A 204 -22.26 10.10 -4.37
CA THR A 204 -21.54 10.47 -3.15
C THR A 204 -22.48 11.04 -2.09
N ALA A 205 -23.43 11.89 -2.48
CA ALA A 205 -24.47 12.42 -1.60
C ALA A 205 -25.35 11.29 -1.03
N GLY A 206 -25.73 10.30 -1.84
CA GLY A 206 -26.50 9.14 -1.37
C GLY A 206 -25.74 8.32 -0.33
N ARG A 207 -24.44 8.09 -0.55
CA ARG A 207 -23.58 7.42 0.45
C ARG A 207 -23.45 8.23 1.74
N PHE A 208 -23.39 9.55 1.63
CA PHE A 208 -23.33 10.44 2.78
C PHE A 208 -24.65 10.43 3.57
N ALA A 209 -25.80 10.45 2.90
CA ALA A 209 -27.12 10.37 3.53
C ALA A 209 -27.32 9.04 4.26
N GLU A 210 -26.90 7.92 3.68
CA GLU A 210 -26.88 6.61 4.36
C GLU A 210 -25.97 6.61 5.59
N TRP A 211 -24.78 7.21 5.48
CA TRP A 211 -23.86 7.34 6.60
C TRP A 211 -24.45 8.17 7.74
N LEU A 212 -25.12 9.29 7.44
CA LEU A 212 -25.86 10.08 8.42
C LEU A 212 -26.98 9.26 9.08
N ARG A 213 -27.78 8.53 8.29
CA ARG A 213 -28.88 7.69 8.78
C ARG A 213 -28.41 6.60 9.75
N ILE A 214 -27.24 6.01 9.51
CA ILE A 214 -26.67 4.97 10.39
C ILE A 214 -26.16 5.56 11.71
N ARG A 215 -25.84 6.85 11.75
CA ARG A 215 -25.29 7.54 12.94
C ARG A 215 -26.35 8.28 13.78
N ALA A 216 -27.50 8.57 13.20
CA ALA A 216 -28.63 9.21 13.87
C ALA A 216 -29.38 8.23 14.78
#